data_AF-A0A2I2GB31-F1
#
_entry.id   AF-A0A2I2GB31-F1
#
_cell.length_a   1.000
_cell.length_b   1.000
_cell.length_c   1.000
_cell.angle_alpha   90.00
_cell.angle_beta   90.00
_cell.angle_gamma   90.00
#
_symmetry.space_group_name_H-M   'P 1'
#
loop_
_entity.id
_entity.type
_entity.pdbx_description
1 polymer ?
#
loop_
_entity_poly.entity_id
_entity_poly.type
_entity_poly.pdbx_seq_one_letter_code
_entity_poly.pdbx_strand_id
1 'polypeptide(L)'
;MSHPSGGYFTCTYEYHAPYTDAQGVSHVDKLHKSRLYSRTKKYTHDGLRWWYNDTFRPAVKRHVEEVFLRKINDGNTKGLKYSPFDENNLRIVGNPEWSANKPDGREISTL
;
A
#
# COMPACT_ATOMS: atom_id res chain seq x y z
N MET A 1 8.77 -15.61 -25.93
CA MET A 1 7.43 -15.66 -25.31
C MET A 1 6.73 -14.32 -25.54
N SER A 2 5.56 -14.32 -26.19
CA SER A 2 4.76 -13.11 -26.38
C SER A 2 4.17 -12.69 -25.05
N HIS A 3 4.45 -11.47 -24.61
CA HIS A 3 3.84 -10.93 -23.41
C HIS A 3 2.34 -10.68 -23.68
N PRO A 4 1.43 -11.03 -22.75
CA PRO A 4 0.02 -10.78 -22.92
C PRO A 4 -0.26 -9.28 -23.11
N SER A 5 -1.21 -8.98 -23.99
CA SER A 5 -1.74 -7.64 -24.18
C SER A 5 -2.69 -7.30 -23.03
N GLY A 6 -2.53 -6.11 -22.47
CA GLY A 6 -3.43 -5.63 -21.42
C GLY A 6 -3.26 -6.31 -20.06
N GLY A 7 -4.18 -6.02 -19.15
CA GLY A 7 -4.28 -6.61 -17.82
C GLY A 7 -4.07 -5.57 -16.71
N TYR A 8 -3.64 -6.05 -15.55
CA TYR A 8 -3.51 -5.23 -14.34
C TYR A 8 -2.19 -5.54 -13.64
N PHE A 9 -1.47 -4.50 -13.24
CA PHE A 9 -0.41 -4.66 -12.24
C PHE A 9 -1.03 -4.56 -10.86
N THR A 10 -0.66 -5.47 -9.97
CA THR A 10 -1.22 -5.59 -8.63
C THR A 10 -0.12 -5.84 -7.62
N CYS A 11 -0.30 -5.33 -6.41
CA CYS A 11 0.59 -5.60 -5.30
C CYS A 11 -0.17 -5.46 -3.98
N THR A 12 0.14 -6.33 -3.03
CA THR A 12 -0.45 -6.35 -1.70
C THR A 12 0.56 -5.83 -0.71
N TYR A 13 0.13 -5.01 0.23
CA TYR A 13 0.98 -4.50 1.29
C TYR A 13 0.32 -4.63 2.65
N GLU A 14 1.17 -4.63 3.66
CA GLU A 14 0.87 -4.61 5.08
C GLU A 14 1.60 -3.41 5.69
N TYR A 15 0.88 -2.54 6.39
CA TYR A 15 1.46 -1.43 7.13
C TYR A 15 1.21 -1.62 8.61
N HIS A 16 2.26 -1.51 9.41
CA HIS A 16 2.15 -1.53 10.86
C HIS A 16 2.29 -0.10 11.39
N ALA A 17 1.31 0.40 12.16
CA ALA A 17 1.38 1.79 12.61
C ALA A 17 2.18 1.91 13.93
N PRO A 18 3.34 2.59 13.93
CA PRO A 18 4.02 2.93 15.16
C PRO A 18 3.22 3.98 15.94
N TYR A 19 3.15 3.83 17.26
CA TYR A 19 2.51 4.79 18.16
C TYR A 19 3.30 4.95 19.46
N THR A 20 3.13 6.10 20.09
CA THR A 20 3.66 6.39 21.43
C THR A 20 2.51 6.32 22.44
N ASP A 21 2.71 5.60 23.53
CA ASP A 21 1.75 5.51 24.63
C ASP A 21 1.82 6.73 25.57
N ALA A 22 1.00 6.73 26.64
CA ALA A 22 0.96 7.82 27.60
C ALA A 22 2.25 7.95 28.43
N GLN A 23 3.06 6.89 28.47
CA GLN A 23 4.33 6.80 29.18
C GLN A 23 5.51 7.23 28.31
N GLY A 24 5.27 7.55 27.02
CA GLY A 24 6.31 7.96 26.09
C GLY A 24 7.05 6.79 25.43
N VAL A 25 6.56 5.55 25.58
CA VAL A 25 7.18 4.36 24.98
C VAL A 25 6.62 4.15 23.57
N SER A 26 7.53 3.90 22.62
CA SER A 26 7.16 3.57 21.25
C SER A 26 6.82 2.10 21.10
N HIS A 27 5.71 1.84 20.44
CA HIS A 27 5.19 0.51 20.12
C HIS A 27 4.75 0.47 18.67
N VAL A 28 4.48 -0.74 18.17
CA VAL A 28 3.93 -0.96 16.83
C VAL A 28 2.66 -1.78 16.99
N ASP A 29 1.51 -1.22 16.61
CA ASP A 29 0.20 -1.89 16.67
C ASP A 29 -0.67 -1.54 15.46
N LYS A 30 -1.71 -2.34 15.24
CA LYS A 30 -2.66 -2.29 14.13
C LYS A 30 -2.02 -2.53 12.77
N LEU A 31 -2.24 -3.74 12.28
CA LEU A 31 -1.92 -4.16 10.93
C LEU A 31 -2.99 -3.64 9.96
N HIS A 32 -2.58 -2.87 8.96
CA HIS A 32 -3.40 -2.53 7.82
C HIS A 32 -2.94 -3.30 6.59
N LYS A 33 -3.76 -4.24 6.13
CA LYS A 33 -3.52 -4.99 4.90
C LYS A 33 -4.40 -4.48 3.78
N SER A 34 -3.82 -4.18 2.63
CA SER A 34 -4.57 -3.77 1.45
C SER A 34 -3.88 -4.18 0.16
N ARG A 35 -4.64 -4.18 -0.94
CA ARG A 35 -4.17 -4.52 -2.29
C ARG A 35 -4.52 -3.37 -3.22
N LEU A 36 -3.52 -2.89 -3.95
CA LEU A 36 -3.67 -1.85 -4.95
C LEU A 36 -3.36 -2.42 -6.33
N TYR A 37 -4.09 -1.97 -7.34
CA TYR A 37 -3.83 -2.35 -8.72
C TYR A 37 -4.06 -1.18 -9.69
N SER A 38 -3.43 -1.24 -10.86
CA SER A 38 -3.72 -0.33 -11.98
C SER A 38 -3.82 -1.11 -13.28
N ARG A 39 -4.52 -0.55 -14.27
CA ARG A 39 -4.58 -1.12 -15.62
C ARG A 39 -3.24 -0.92 -16.33
N THR A 40 -2.80 -1.94 -17.04
CA THR A 40 -1.66 -1.84 -17.97
C THR A 40 -2.10 -2.21 -19.38
N LYS A 41 -1.50 -1.58 -20.39
CA LYS A 41 -1.70 -1.94 -21.81
C LYS A 41 -0.84 -3.14 -22.23
N LYS A 42 0.22 -3.45 -21.49
CA LYS A 42 1.14 -4.56 -21.81
C LYS A 42 1.93 -4.99 -20.57
N TYR A 43 2.03 -6.30 -20.34
CA TYR A 43 2.95 -6.82 -19.35
C TYR A 43 4.40 -6.69 -19.85
N THR A 44 5.24 -6.01 -19.07
CA THR A 44 6.70 -6.03 -19.22
C THR A 44 7.33 -5.98 -17.83
N HIS A 45 8.47 -6.63 -17.63
CA HIS A 45 9.18 -6.58 -16.34
C HIS A 45 9.58 -5.15 -15.97
N ASP A 46 10.05 -4.37 -16.96
CA ASP A 46 10.38 -2.96 -16.76
C ASP A 46 9.15 -2.12 -16.42
N GLY A 47 8.03 -2.35 -17.10
CA GLY A 47 6.78 -1.66 -16.80
C GLY A 47 6.23 -1.98 -15.42
N LEU A 48 6.38 -3.23 -14.95
CA LEU A 48 6.01 -3.61 -13.58
C LEU A 48 6.92 -2.94 -12.55
N ARG A 49 8.24 -2.90 -12.81
CA ARG A 49 9.20 -2.21 -11.94
C ARG A 49 8.94 -0.70 -11.88
N TRP A 50 8.67 -0.08 -13.02
CA TRP A 50 8.32 1.34 -13.10
C TRP A 50 7.03 1.61 -12.34
N TRP A 51 5.97 0.85 -12.63
CA TRP A 51 4.70 0.96 -11.93
C TRP A 51 4.86 0.81 -10.41
N TYR A 52 5.67 -0.15 -9.96
CA TYR A 52 5.90 -0.36 -8.53
C TYR A 52 6.51 0.88 -7.85
N ASN A 53 7.51 1.50 -8.47
CA ASN A 53 8.22 2.63 -7.88
C ASN A 53 7.47 3.96 -8.04
N ASP A 54 6.93 4.23 -9.23
CA ASP A 54 6.39 5.54 -9.59
C ASP A 54 4.88 5.64 -9.33
N THR A 55 4.15 4.52 -9.29
CA THR A 55 2.70 4.52 -9.09
C THR A 55 2.31 3.88 -7.76
N PHE A 56 2.76 2.66 -7.51
CA PHE A 56 2.33 1.88 -6.34
C PHE A 56 2.86 2.47 -5.03
N ARG A 57 4.17 2.69 -4.87
CA ARG A 57 4.75 3.24 -3.62
C ARG A 57 4.12 4.58 -3.20
N PRO A 58 3.97 5.59 -4.09
CA PRO A 58 3.28 6.83 -3.75
C PRO A 58 1.81 6.61 -3.38
N ALA A 59 1.12 5.73 -4.09
CA ALA A 59 -0.29 5.43 -3.80
C ALA A 59 -0.47 4.71 -2.46
N VAL A 60 0.45 3.82 -2.08
CA VAL A 60 0.46 3.17 -0.76
C VAL A 60 0.60 4.21 0.34
N LYS A 61 1.62 5.09 0.24
CA LYS A 61 1.84 6.16 1.22
C LYS A 61 0.57 6.98 1.40
N ARG A 62 0.00 7.49 0.31
CA ARG A 62 -1.23 8.29 0.33
C ARG A 62 -2.39 7.51 0.95
N HIS A 63 -2.57 6.24 0.58
CA HIS A 63 -3.65 5.41 1.09
C HIS A 63 -3.52 5.20 2.61
N VAL A 64 -2.31 4.91 3.10
CA VAL A 64 -2.06 4.74 4.53
C VAL A 64 -2.29 6.05 5.28
N GLU A 65 -1.78 7.19 4.79
CA GLU A 65 -1.94 8.49 5.43
C GLU A 65 -3.41 8.95 5.47
N GLU A 66 -4.09 8.95 4.32
CA GLU A 66 -5.43 9.53 4.18
C GLU A 66 -6.54 8.62 4.73
N VAL A 67 -6.37 7.30 4.63
CA VAL A 67 -7.42 6.34 4.99
C VAL A 67 -7.13 5.67 6.32
N PHE A 68 -5.95 5.07 6.49
CA PHE A 68 -5.67 4.26 7.67
C PHE A 68 -5.32 5.12 8.88
N LEU A 69 -4.26 5.93 8.79
CA LEU A 69 -3.77 6.77 9.89
C LEU A 69 -4.82 7.79 10.34
N ARG A 70 -5.54 8.39 9.40
CA ARG A 70 -6.67 9.27 9.72
C ARG A 70 -7.76 8.53 10.50
N LYS A 71 -8.22 7.39 10.00
CA LYS A 71 -9.29 6.61 10.65
C LYS A 71 -8.91 6.12 12.06
N ILE A 72 -7.67 5.68 12.26
CA ILE A 72 -7.23 5.24 13.59
C ILE A 72 -7.11 6.41 14.57
N ASN A 73 -6.70 7.59 14.10
CA ASN A 73 -6.61 8.79 14.93
C ASN A 73 -8.00 9.32 15.30
N ASP A 74 -8.94 9.37 14.34
CA ASP A 74 -10.31 9.81 14.59
C ASP A 74 -11.03 8.88 15.59
N GLY A 75 -10.74 7.58 15.55
CA GLY A 75 -11.29 6.57 16.47
C GLY A 75 -10.47 6.33 17.75
N ASN A 76 -9.44 7.13 18.01
CA ASN A 76 -8.50 6.88 19.10
C ASN A 76 -9.03 7.35 20.46
N THR A 77 -9.77 6.49 21.14
CA THR A 77 -10.29 6.76 22.50
C THR A 77 -9.26 6.54 23.62
N LYS A 78 -8.08 5.99 23.30
CA LYS A 78 -7.04 5.60 24.26
C LYS A 78 -5.91 6.63 24.40
N GLY A 79 -5.98 7.75 23.67
CA GLY A 79 -4.95 8.80 23.72
C GLY A 79 -3.60 8.41 23.11
N LEU A 80 -3.55 7.35 22.30
CA LEU A 80 -2.33 6.90 21.63
C LEU A 80 -1.86 7.91 20.57
N LYS A 81 -0.58 8.23 20.51
CA LYS A 81 -0.06 9.13 19.47
C LYS A 81 0.54 8.33 18.33
N TYR A 82 -0.22 8.13 17.25
CA TYR A 82 0.30 7.45 16.06
C TYR A 82 1.26 8.35 15.29
N SER A 83 2.36 7.77 14.83
CA SER A 83 3.36 8.49 14.04
C SER A 83 2.89 8.64 12.59
N PRO A 84 3.46 9.60 11.84
CA PRO A 84 3.27 9.69 10.39
C PRO A 84 3.67 8.41 9.66
N PHE A 85 3.35 8.35 8.36
CA PHE A 85 3.77 7.23 7.51
C PHE A 85 5.29 7.07 7.52
N ASP A 86 5.76 5.86 7.81
CA ASP A 86 7.16 5.48 7.72
C ASP A 86 7.29 4.19 6.90
N GLU A 87 8.08 4.27 5.83
CA GLU A 87 8.28 3.16 4.90
C GLU A 87 8.97 1.95 5.56
N ASN A 88 9.71 2.14 6.65
CA ASN A 88 10.30 1.02 7.40
C ASN A 88 9.23 0.10 8.03
N ASN A 89 8.00 0.60 8.20
CA ASN A 89 6.87 -0.16 8.71
C ASN A 89 5.94 -0.67 7.60
N LEU A 90 6.31 -0.44 6.34
CA LEU A 90 5.65 -0.99 5.18
C LEU A 90 6.29 -2.31 4.79
N ARG A 91 5.46 -3.36 4.71
CA ARG A 91 5.83 -4.66 4.21
C ARG A 91 5.06 -4.97 2.94
N ILE A 92 5.76 -5.42 1.91
CA ILE A 92 5.11 -5.98 0.73
C ILE A 92 4.81 -7.45 0.97
N VAL A 93 3.56 -7.83 0.68
CA VAL A 93 3.06 -9.19 0.84
C VAL A 93 2.98 -9.84 -0.53
N GLY A 94 3.87 -10.79 -0.77
CA GLY A 94 4.07 -11.35 -2.10
C GLY A 94 4.90 -10.42 -2.99
N ASN A 95 5.00 -10.76 -4.27
CA ASN A 95 5.68 -9.92 -5.25
C ASN A 95 4.64 -9.04 -5.98
N PRO A 96 5.05 -7.89 -6.53
CA PRO A 96 4.27 -7.23 -7.56
C PRO A 96 4.01 -8.21 -8.71
N GLU A 97 2.77 -8.27 -9.17
CA GLU A 97 2.32 -9.29 -10.12
C GLU A 97 1.51 -8.65 -11.25
N TRP A 98 1.44 -9.36 -12.37
CA TRP A 98 0.50 -9.07 -13.43
C TRP A 98 -0.68 -10.04 -13.37
N SER A 99 -1.88 -9.53 -13.58
CA SER A 99 -3.10 -10.33 -13.68
C SER A 99 -3.86 -9.98 -14.96
N ALA A 100 -4.31 -11.00 -15.69
CA ALA A 100 -5.21 -10.82 -16.84
C ALA A 100 -6.59 -10.27 -16.39
N ASN A 101 -7.05 -10.71 -15.21
CA ASN A 101 -8.33 -10.36 -14.65
C ASN A 101 -8.20 -9.19 -13.66
N LYS A 102 -9.28 -8.41 -13.54
CA LYS A 102 -9.35 -7.32 -12.56
C LYS A 102 -9.18 -7.89 -11.14
N PRO A 103 -8.14 -7.50 -10.39
CA PRO A 103 -7.94 -7.98 -9.03
C PRO A 103 -9.03 -7.47 -8.09
N ASP A 104 -9.30 -8.22 -7.03
CA ASP A 104 -9.93 -7.67 -5.83
C ASP A 104 -8.97 -6.65 -5.20
N GLY A 105 -9.45 -5.47 -4.84
CA GLY A 105 -8.59 -4.41 -4.29
C GLY A 105 -8.99 -3.03 -4.79
N ARG A 106 -8.12 -2.06 -4.54
CA ARG A 106 -8.35 -0.67 -4.92
C ARG A 106 -7.64 -0.33 -6.22
N GLU A 107 -8.41 0.10 -7.21
CA GLU A 107 -7.87 0.66 -8.45
C GLU A 107 -7.19 2.00 -8.13
N ILE A 108 -5.92 2.13 -8.50
CA ILE A 108 -5.16 3.37 -8.44
C ILE A 108 -4.93 3.86 -9.86
N SER A 109 -5.15 5.15 -10.08
CA SER A 109 -4.88 5.77 -11.39
C SER A 109 -3.38 5.98 -11.53
N THR A 110 -2.80 5.55 -12.65
CA THR A 110 -1.48 6.04 -13.09
C THR A 110 -1.69 7.50 -13.50
N LEU A 111 -1.09 8.44 -12.76
CA LEU A 111 -1.02 9.84 -13.14
C LEU A 111 -0.16 10.00 -14.41
#